data_AF-A0A355DVZ0-F1
#
_entry.id   AF-A0A355DVZ0-F1
#
_cell.length_a   1.000
_cell.length_b   1.000
_cell.length_c   1.000
_cell.angle_alpha   90.00
_cell.angle_beta   90.00
_cell.angle_gamma   90.00
#
_symmetry.space_group_name_H-M   'P 1'
#
loop_
_entity.id
_entity.type
_entity.pdbx_description
1 polymer ?
#
loop_
_entity_poly.entity_id
_entity_poly.type
_entity_poly.pdbx_seq_one_letter_code
_entity_poly.pdbx_strand_id
1 'polypeptide(L)'
;MSASIFKKVCQISLGTTLSLLSVTTGNSAFAATIFDNGTPDLEAALLSDFNPVIYQIDEENYITGQPQAADDFTLSSDANTITNIQWWGIYDAEENSPIGADDFTIRIFEDAGGSPTINPWLESNIGDIGRVVTGNKLNEYNVFEYQATISPLSLTPNTTYWLSIINKTQSDSNYRWYWLTSASQGNSYYRFNEGEMWTELSNEDPEFAAELAFQLNDDSTQVPEPASVFGLLALGAFGSGSVLKRNCKRKS
;
A
#
# COMPACT_ATOMS: atom_id res chain seq x y z
N MET A 1 -59.43 47.37 57.07
CA MET A 1 -58.06 47.70 57.54
C MET A 1 -57.09 46.99 56.61
N SER A 2 -56.63 47.66 55.55
CA SER A 2 -55.40 48.46 55.48
C SER A 2 -54.15 47.62 55.15
N ALA A 3 -53.78 47.70 53.87
CA ALA A 3 -52.46 47.74 53.22
C ALA A 3 -51.30 46.84 53.68
N SER A 4 -50.60 46.23 52.70
CA SER A 4 -49.14 46.41 52.46
C SER A 4 -48.61 45.34 51.47
N ILE A 5 -48.28 45.68 50.21
CA ILE A 5 -46.96 46.04 49.62
C ILE A 5 -46.28 44.88 48.87
N PHE A 6 -45.96 45.19 47.61
CA PHE A 6 -45.18 44.43 46.61
C PHE A 6 -43.78 44.00 47.07
N LYS A 7 -43.31 42.86 46.52
CA LYS A 7 -41.97 42.78 45.89
C LYS A 7 -41.96 41.71 44.78
N LYS A 8 -41.78 42.18 43.53
CA LYS A 8 -41.45 41.35 42.37
C LYS A 8 -40.03 40.81 42.53
N VAL A 9 -39.84 39.51 42.33
CA VAL A 9 -38.51 38.93 42.04
C VAL A 9 -38.53 38.47 40.59
N CYS A 10 -37.69 39.12 39.80
CA CYS A 10 -37.38 38.81 38.41
C CYS A 10 -36.47 37.58 38.41
N GLN A 11 -36.93 36.45 37.88
CA GLN A 11 -36.05 35.32 37.55
C GLN A 11 -35.72 35.37 36.07
N ILE A 12 -34.47 35.67 35.78
CA ILE A 12 -33.86 35.55 34.45
C ILE A 12 -33.31 34.13 34.37
N SER A 13 -33.95 33.25 33.60
CA SER A 13 -33.36 31.94 33.28
C SER A 13 -32.36 32.13 32.12
N LEU A 14 -31.06 32.02 32.39
CA LEU A 14 -30.08 31.78 31.34
C LEU A 14 -30.26 30.33 30.85
N GLY A 15 -30.74 30.17 29.63
CA GLY A 15 -30.66 28.89 28.92
C GLY A 15 -29.24 28.70 28.40
N THR A 16 -28.47 27.82 29.03
CA THR A 16 -27.19 27.34 28.49
C THR A 16 -27.48 26.28 27.43
N THR A 17 -27.50 26.67 26.16
CA THR A 17 -27.39 25.73 25.04
C THR A 17 -25.98 25.16 25.03
N LEU A 18 -25.87 23.88 25.35
CA LEU A 18 -24.66 23.08 25.24
C LEU A 18 -24.44 22.76 23.75
N SER A 19 -23.57 23.52 23.08
CA SER A 19 -23.14 23.21 21.72
C SER A 19 -22.24 21.97 21.78
N LEU A 20 -22.71 20.83 21.28
CA LEU A 20 -21.84 19.67 21.03
C LEU A 20 -20.82 20.07 19.95
N LEU A 21 -19.56 20.24 20.37
CA LEU A 21 -18.43 20.33 19.45
C LEU A 21 -18.09 18.89 19.04
N SER A 22 -18.65 18.41 17.95
CA SER A 22 -18.23 17.14 17.34
C SER A 22 -16.87 17.34 16.70
N VAL A 23 -15.81 16.92 17.40
CA VAL A 23 -14.48 16.74 16.81
C VAL A 23 -14.58 15.53 15.89
N THR A 24 -14.76 15.76 14.60
CA THR A 24 -14.56 14.71 13.59
C THR A 24 -13.06 14.48 13.49
N THR A 25 -12.58 13.38 14.05
CA THR A 25 -11.25 12.86 13.74
C THR A 25 -11.22 12.58 12.24
N GLY A 26 -10.40 13.31 11.49
CA GLY A 26 -10.18 13.00 10.08
C GLY A 26 -9.62 11.59 9.99
N ASN A 27 -10.32 10.69 9.30
CA ASN A 27 -9.72 9.47 8.82
C ASN A 27 -8.58 9.90 7.87
N SER A 28 -7.36 9.44 8.11
CA SER A 28 -6.33 9.47 7.09
C SER A 28 -6.91 8.76 5.87
N ALA A 29 -6.95 9.43 4.71
CA ALA A 29 -7.31 8.77 3.47
C ALA A 29 -6.26 7.68 3.18
N PHE A 30 -6.68 6.53 2.67
CA PHE A 30 -5.77 5.51 2.17
C PHE A 30 -5.35 5.88 0.74
N ALA A 31 -4.16 5.46 0.34
CA ALA A 31 -3.70 5.51 -1.04
C ALA A 31 -4.71 4.86 -1.99
N ALA A 32 -4.88 5.38 -3.22
CA ALA A 32 -5.70 4.71 -4.20
C ALA A 32 -4.89 3.59 -4.87
N THR A 33 -5.37 2.35 -4.81
CA THR A 33 -4.78 1.23 -5.56
C THR A 33 -5.03 1.43 -7.05
N ILE A 34 -3.94 1.54 -7.81
CA ILE A 34 -3.96 1.75 -9.26
C ILE A 34 -3.67 0.47 -10.04
N PHE A 35 -3.08 -0.53 -9.37
CA PHE A 35 -2.92 -1.88 -9.87
C PHE A 35 -2.90 -2.85 -8.69
N ASP A 36 -3.63 -3.95 -8.79
CA ASP A 36 -3.71 -5.00 -7.78
C ASP A 36 -3.43 -6.34 -8.45
N ASN A 37 -2.26 -6.93 -8.15
CA ASN A 37 -1.88 -8.23 -8.70
C ASN A 37 -2.41 -9.41 -7.87
N GLY A 38 -3.36 -9.13 -6.98
CA GLY A 38 -4.02 -10.12 -6.14
C GLY A 38 -3.41 -10.22 -4.74
N THR A 39 -4.20 -10.79 -3.85
CA THR A 39 -3.78 -11.08 -2.47
C THR A 39 -2.87 -12.31 -2.42
N PRO A 40 -1.98 -12.41 -1.42
CA PRO A 40 -1.17 -13.61 -1.21
C PRO A 40 -2.03 -14.88 -1.12
N ASP A 41 -1.67 -15.93 -1.86
CA ASP A 41 -2.40 -17.21 -1.85
C ASP A 41 -2.07 -18.11 -0.65
N LEU A 42 -0.92 -17.88 -0.02
CA LEU A 42 -0.35 -18.67 1.08
C LEU A 42 0.03 -20.11 0.70
N GLU A 43 0.16 -20.39 -0.60
CA GLU A 43 0.48 -21.72 -1.15
C GLU A 43 1.93 -21.78 -1.65
N ALA A 44 2.42 -20.71 -2.29
CA ALA A 44 3.76 -20.67 -2.85
C ALA A 44 4.46 -19.32 -2.66
N ALA A 45 5.79 -19.35 -2.82
CA ALA A 45 6.61 -18.15 -2.83
C ALA A 45 7.86 -18.38 -3.69
N LEU A 46 8.30 -17.34 -4.37
CA LEU A 46 9.44 -17.38 -5.29
C LEU A 46 10.65 -16.71 -4.69
N LEU A 47 11.79 -17.36 -4.80
CA LEU A 47 13.05 -16.85 -4.28
C LEU A 47 13.47 -15.60 -5.05
N SER A 48 13.67 -14.49 -4.34
CA SER A 48 14.09 -13.21 -4.93
C SER A 48 15.02 -12.49 -3.97
N ASP A 49 16.28 -12.94 -3.93
CA ASP A 49 17.27 -12.51 -2.95
C ASP A 49 18.66 -12.40 -3.58
N PHE A 50 19.34 -11.29 -3.36
CA PHE A 50 20.73 -11.07 -3.77
C PHE A 50 21.76 -11.69 -2.85
N ASN A 51 21.35 -12.29 -1.72
CA ASN A 51 22.22 -13.16 -0.98
C ASN A 51 22.57 -14.40 -1.83
N PRO A 52 23.85 -14.63 -2.17
CA PRO A 52 24.20 -15.68 -3.12
C PRO A 52 23.77 -17.07 -2.65
N VAL A 53 23.00 -17.76 -3.48
CA VAL A 53 22.59 -19.14 -3.24
C VAL A 53 23.62 -20.07 -3.84
N ILE A 54 24.16 -20.95 -3.01
CA ILE A 54 25.13 -21.97 -3.42
C ILE A 54 24.36 -23.28 -3.64
N TYR A 55 24.18 -23.70 -4.89
CA TYR A 55 23.69 -25.04 -5.21
C TYR A 55 24.86 -25.96 -5.52
N GLN A 56 24.95 -27.06 -4.78
CA GLN A 56 25.86 -28.14 -5.10
C GLN A 56 25.27 -28.97 -6.25
N ILE A 57 25.97 -29.02 -7.38
CA ILE A 57 25.57 -29.86 -8.52
C ILE A 57 26.12 -31.28 -8.36
N ASP A 58 27.36 -31.38 -7.86
CA ASP A 58 28.03 -32.64 -7.53
C ASP A 58 29.08 -32.41 -6.42
N GLU A 59 29.85 -33.45 -6.06
CA GLU A 59 30.83 -33.38 -4.97
C GLU A 59 31.89 -32.27 -5.15
N GLU A 60 32.15 -31.83 -6.38
CA GLU A 60 33.21 -30.86 -6.72
C GLU A 60 32.69 -29.53 -7.29
N ASN A 61 31.45 -29.49 -7.79
CA ASN A 61 30.89 -28.34 -8.49
C ASN A 61 29.76 -27.66 -7.72
N TYR A 62 29.89 -26.34 -7.58
CA TYR A 62 28.88 -25.47 -6.99
C TYR A 62 28.54 -24.36 -7.99
N ILE A 63 27.25 -24.08 -8.17
CA ILE A 63 26.79 -22.84 -8.80
C ILE A 63 26.41 -21.86 -7.71
N THR A 64 26.80 -20.61 -7.91
CA THR A 64 26.41 -19.51 -7.03
C THR A 64 25.58 -18.55 -7.86
N GLY A 65 24.42 -18.14 -7.35
CA GLY A 65 23.60 -17.15 -8.05
C GLY A 65 22.78 -16.26 -7.16
N GLN A 66 22.22 -15.23 -7.77
CA GLN A 66 21.47 -14.16 -7.15
C GLN A 66 20.05 -14.16 -7.74
N PRO A 67 19.21 -15.09 -7.28
CA PRO A 67 17.90 -15.37 -7.84
C PRO A 67 16.96 -14.17 -7.76
N GLN A 68 16.15 -13.99 -8.80
CA GLN A 68 15.21 -12.88 -8.92
C GLN A 68 13.91 -13.39 -9.54
N ALA A 69 12.80 -12.96 -8.97
CA ALA A 69 11.49 -13.11 -9.56
C ALA A 69 11.00 -11.75 -10.11
N ALA A 70 10.26 -11.79 -11.21
CA ALA A 70 9.62 -10.61 -11.78
C ALA A 70 8.21 -10.96 -12.24
N ASP A 71 7.33 -9.98 -12.22
CA ASP A 71 5.99 -10.12 -12.76
C ASP A 71 5.53 -8.88 -13.50
N ASP A 72 4.61 -9.05 -14.44
CA ASP A 72 4.17 -7.96 -15.29
C ASP A 72 3.04 -7.14 -14.66
N PHE A 73 2.86 -5.94 -15.19
CA PHE A 73 1.72 -5.12 -14.88
C PHE A 73 1.48 -4.11 -16.00
N THR A 74 0.23 -3.68 -16.15
CA THR A 74 -0.17 -2.64 -17.10
C THR A 74 -1.06 -1.62 -16.42
N LEU A 75 -0.62 -0.36 -16.42
CA LEU A 75 -1.37 0.75 -15.83
C LEU A 75 -2.31 1.40 -16.84
N SER A 76 -3.48 1.85 -16.37
CA SER A 76 -4.47 2.54 -17.19
C SER A 76 -4.10 4.01 -17.41
N SER A 77 -4.75 4.66 -18.37
CA SER A 77 -4.50 6.08 -18.70
C SER A 77 -4.88 7.08 -17.62
N ASP A 78 -5.76 6.69 -16.71
CA ASP A 78 -6.24 7.49 -15.58
C ASP A 78 -5.49 7.19 -14.27
N ALA A 79 -4.62 6.18 -14.25
CA ALA A 79 -3.95 5.70 -13.06
C ALA A 79 -2.56 5.13 -13.40
N ASN A 80 -1.64 6.00 -13.85
CA ASN A 80 -0.30 5.61 -14.36
C ASN A 80 0.88 6.20 -13.57
N THR A 81 0.66 6.69 -12.35
CA THR A 81 1.72 7.22 -11.49
C THR A 81 1.81 6.43 -10.20
N ILE A 82 2.93 5.75 -9.99
CA ILE A 82 3.18 4.95 -8.80
C ILE A 82 3.88 5.84 -7.77
N THR A 83 3.36 5.87 -6.54
CA THR A 83 4.02 6.54 -5.41
C THR A 83 4.25 5.60 -4.24
N ASN A 84 3.53 4.48 -4.19
CA ASN A 84 3.67 3.47 -3.16
C ASN A 84 3.54 2.07 -3.77
N ILE A 85 4.34 1.14 -3.24
CA ILE A 85 4.33 -0.27 -3.62
C ILE A 85 4.14 -1.07 -2.33
N GLN A 86 3.20 -2.01 -2.36
CA GLN A 86 2.95 -2.97 -1.28
C GLN A 86 3.19 -4.38 -1.79
N TRP A 87 3.85 -5.22 -1.00
CA TRP A 87 4.12 -6.61 -1.36
C TRP A 87 4.23 -7.49 -0.12
N TRP A 88 4.23 -8.80 -0.34
CA TRP A 88 4.30 -9.79 0.73
C TRP A 88 5.41 -10.80 0.49
N GLY A 89 5.98 -11.31 1.58
CA GLY A 89 7.01 -12.33 1.50
C GLY A 89 7.17 -13.13 2.79
N ILE A 90 8.03 -14.13 2.70
CA ILE A 90 8.44 -14.99 3.82
C ILE A 90 9.97 -15.10 3.86
N TYR A 91 10.48 -15.64 4.96
CA TYR A 91 11.86 -16.09 5.06
C TYR A 91 11.89 -17.57 5.40
N ASP A 92 12.80 -18.31 4.79
CA ASP A 92 13.00 -19.75 5.00
C ASP A 92 13.82 -20.06 6.27
N ALA A 93 13.43 -19.48 7.39
CA ALA A 93 14.20 -19.58 8.63
C ALA A 93 13.50 -20.34 9.75
N GLU A 94 14.29 -21.05 10.55
CA GLU A 94 13.83 -21.85 11.68
C GLU A 94 13.06 -21.04 12.74
N GLU A 95 13.40 -19.75 12.90
CA GLU A 95 12.74 -18.84 13.86
C GLU A 95 11.59 -18.02 13.23
N ASN A 96 11.30 -18.21 11.94
CA ASN A 96 10.25 -17.52 11.16
C ASN A 96 10.32 -15.98 11.20
N SER A 97 11.47 -15.39 11.57
CA SER A 97 11.75 -13.96 11.48
C SER A 97 13.27 -13.73 11.46
N PRO A 98 13.82 -13.01 10.45
CA PRO A 98 15.24 -12.64 10.43
C PRO A 98 15.63 -11.77 11.60
N ILE A 99 16.86 -11.95 12.08
CA ILE A 99 17.46 -11.07 13.09
C ILE A 99 18.01 -9.81 12.40
N GLY A 100 18.50 -9.95 11.17
CA GLY A 100 19.01 -8.84 10.35
C GLY A 100 17.92 -7.87 9.86
N ALA A 101 18.32 -6.65 9.51
CA ALA A 101 17.49 -5.69 8.78
C ALA A 101 17.37 -6.09 7.30
N ASP A 102 16.30 -5.67 6.64
CA ASP A 102 16.16 -5.85 5.19
C ASP A 102 16.99 -4.84 4.39
N ASP A 103 17.20 -5.15 3.11
CA ASP A 103 17.83 -4.26 2.15
C ASP A 103 17.18 -4.48 0.78
N PHE A 104 15.95 -3.95 0.63
CA PHE A 104 15.17 -4.15 -0.59
C PHE A 104 15.66 -3.27 -1.74
N THR A 105 15.63 -3.84 -2.94
CA THR A 105 15.82 -3.16 -4.22
C THR A 105 14.61 -3.42 -5.10
N ILE A 106 14.06 -2.35 -5.66
CA ILE A 106 12.94 -2.40 -6.61
C ILE A 106 13.49 -2.13 -8.00
N ARG A 107 13.11 -2.97 -8.97
CA ARG A 107 13.48 -2.84 -10.37
C ARG A 107 12.25 -2.86 -11.26
N ILE A 108 12.27 -1.99 -12.26
CA ILE A 108 11.29 -2.00 -13.35
C ILE A 108 12.02 -2.30 -14.65
N PHE A 109 11.52 -3.27 -15.40
CA PHE A 109 12.00 -3.63 -16.73
C PHE A 109 10.96 -3.27 -17.78
N GLU A 110 11.42 -2.98 -18.99
CA GLU A 110 10.54 -2.88 -20.14
C GLU A 110 10.11 -4.28 -20.59
N ASP A 111 8.98 -4.38 -21.27
CA ASP A 111 8.59 -5.63 -21.93
C ASP A 111 9.41 -5.88 -23.21
N ALA A 112 9.87 -7.12 -23.37
CA ALA A 112 10.63 -7.62 -24.50
C ALA A 112 9.87 -8.75 -25.23
N GLY A 113 8.59 -8.51 -25.53
CA GLY A 113 7.74 -9.46 -26.26
C GLY A 113 7.12 -10.52 -25.35
N GLY A 114 6.61 -10.10 -24.19
CA GLY A 114 6.03 -10.98 -23.18
C GLY A 114 7.02 -11.51 -22.15
N SER A 115 8.19 -10.88 -22.02
CA SER A 115 9.19 -11.20 -20.98
C SER A 115 9.96 -9.94 -20.59
N PRO A 116 10.54 -9.85 -19.39
CA PRO A 116 11.31 -8.67 -19.02
C PRO A 116 12.59 -8.51 -19.86
N THR A 117 13.01 -7.26 -20.10
CA THR A 117 14.36 -7.00 -20.63
C THR A 117 15.47 -7.55 -19.71
N ILE A 118 16.66 -7.80 -20.25
CA ILE A 118 17.80 -8.29 -19.45
C ILE A 118 18.23 -7.26 -18.39
N ASN A 119 18.32 -5.99 -18.79
CA ASN A 119 18.71 -4.92 -17.89
C ASN A 119 17.46 -4.16 -17.42
N PRO A 120 17.41 -3.75 -16.14
CA PRO A 120 16.32 -2.92 -15.65
C PRO A 120 16.38 -1.55 -16.32
N TRP A 121 15.20 -1.01 -16.64
CA TRP A 121 15.04 0.38 -17.05
C TRP A 121 15.16 1.32 -15.84
N LEU A 122 14.66 0.88 -14.69
CA LEU A 122 14.78 1.58 -13.41
C LEU A 122 15.25 0.61 -12.33
N GLU A 123 16.16 1.08 -11.48
CA GLU A 123 16.56 0.41 -10.24
C GLU A 123 16.61 1.42 -9.10
N SER A 124 16.04 1.05 -7.95
CA SER A 124 16.08 1.86 -6.74
C SER A 124 16.32 0.97 -5.53
N ASN A 125 17.41 1.25 -4.80
CA ASN A 125 17.62 0.67 -3.49
C ASN A 125 16.78 1.43 -2.47
N ILE A 126 15.86 0.70 -1.82
CA ILE A 126 14.92 1.22 -0.83
C ILE A 126 15.48 1.02 0.58
N GLY A 127 16.26 -0.05 0.79
CA GLY A 127 16.81 -0.41 2.09
C GLY A 127 15.79 -1.08 3.00
N ASP A 128 15.94 -0.88 4.31
CA ASP A 128 15.01 -1.38 5.33
C ASP A 128 13.79 -0.45 5.47
N ILE A 129 12.61 -1.01 5.24
CA ILE A 129 11.30 -0.33 5.37
C ILE A 129 10.48 -0.87 6.53
N GLY A 130 11.03 -1.80 7.30
CA GLY A 130 10.34 -2.52 8.34
C GLY A 130 9.41 -3.60 7.81
N ARG A 131 9.26 -4.64 8.62
CA ARG A 131 8.38 -5.79 8.37
C ARG A 131 7.10 -5.62 9.18
N VAL A 132 5.94 -5.89 8.58
CA VAL A 132 4.68 -6.01 9.31
C VAL A 132 4.23 -7.47 9.29
N VAL A 133 4.17 -8.11 10.46
CA VAL A 133 3.63 -9.47 10.57
C VAL A 133 2.12 -9.42 10.30
N THR A 134 1.66 -10.15 9.30
CA THR A 134 0.23 -10.16 8.91
C THR A 134 -0.65 -11.02 9.81
N GLY A 135 -0.04 -11.98 10.53
CA GLY A 135 -0.74 -13.04 11.26
C GLY A 135 -1.07 -14.27 10.41
N ASN A 136 -0.89 -14.19 9.09
CA ASN A 136 -0.98 -15.34 8.18
C ASN A 136 0.32 -16.14 8.16
N LYS A 137 0.22 -17.38 7.68
CA LYS A 137 1.36 -18.27 7.49
C LYS A 137 1.30 -18.98 6.15
N LEU A 138 2.46 -19.16 5.52
CA LEU A 138 2.68 -20.16 4.48
C LEU A 138 3.37 -21.34 5.17
N ASN A 139 2.66 -22.46 5.29
CA ASN A 139 3.06 -23.57 6.16
C ASN A 139 3.34 -23.08 7.60
N GLU A 140 4.60 -23.14 8.04
CA GLU A 140 5.02 -22.68 9.37
C GLU A 140 5.58 -21.25 9.37
N TYR A 141 5.91 -20.71 8.18
CA TYR A 141 6.57 -19.42 7.98
C TYR A 141 5.61 -18.26 8.13
N ASN A 142 6.02 -17.23 8.88
CA ASN A 142 5.23 -16.01 9.02
C ASN A 142 5.21 -15.24 7.72
N VAL A 143 4.02 -14.77 7.33
CA VAL A 143 3.87 -13.84 6.21
C VAL A 143 4.07 -12.41 6.68
N PHE A 144 5.00 -11.73 6.02
CA PHE A 144 5.30 -10.33 6.23
C PHE A 144 4.73 -9.50 5.10
N GLU A 145 4.21 -8.33 5.46
CA GLU A 145 3.83 -7.26 4.54
C GLU A 145 4.86 -6.15 4.59
N TYR A 146 5.09 -5.56 3.43
CA TYR A 146 6.03 -4.49 3.19
C TYR A 146 5.33 -3.37 2.42
N GLN A 147 5.68 -2.13 2.74
CA GLN A 147 5.20 -0.96 2.02
C GLN A 147 6.34 0.04 1.84
N ALA A 148 6.60 0.43 0.59
CA ALA A 148 7.60 1.44 0.27
C ALA A 148 6.96 2.62 -0.43
N THR A 149 7.16 3.82 0.12
CA THR A 149 6.93 5.07 -0.61
C THR A 149 8.14 5.36 -1.50
N ILE A 150 7.88 5.59 -2.78
CA ILE A 150 8.90 5.92 -3.78
C ILE A 150 8.71 7.33 -4.31
N SER A 151 9.73 7.87 -4.97
CA SER A 151 9.53 9.09 -5.77
C SER A 151 8.50 8.82 -6.86
N PRO A 152 7.53 9.72 -7.12
CA PRO A 152 6.49 9.50 -8.11
C PRO A 152 7.04 9.04 -9.45
N LEU A 153 6.60 7.87 -9.89
CA LEU A 153 7.03 7.23 -11.12
C LEU A 153 5.85 7.16 -12.09
N SER A 154 5.83 8.08 -13.06
CA SER A 154 4.84 8.07 -14.13
C SER A 154 5.29 7.15 -15.27
N LEU A 155 4.48 6.17 -15.61
CA LEU A 155 4.74 5.22 -16.69
C LEU A 155 3.88 5.52 -17.92
N THR A 156 4.28 4.98 -19.08
CA THR A 156 3.44 5.07 -20.27
C THR A 156 2.19 4.21 -20.05
N PRO A 157 0.97 4.78 -20.14
CA PRO A 157 -0.24 4.01 -19.89
C PRO A 157 -0.49 3.00 -21.01
N ASN A 158 -1.13 1.89 -20.67
CA ASN A 158 -1.39 0.75 -21.57
C ASN A 158 -0.10 0.14 -22.16
N THR A 159 1.01 0.28 -21.45
CA THR A 159 2.28 -0.39 -21.74
C THR A 159 2.58 -1.37 -20.61
N THR A 160 2.94 -2.60 -20.98
CA THR A 160 3.39 -3.62 -20.04
C THR A 160 4.79 -3.30 -19.55
N TYR A 161 4.96 -3.34 -18.23
CA TYR A 161 6.24 -3.29 -17.55
C TYR A 161 6.35 -4.49 -16.62
N TRP A 162 7.57 -4.77 -16.17
CA TRP A 162 7.84 -5.88 -15.25
C TRP A 162 8.45 -5.37 -13.96
N LEU A 163 7.89 -5.78 -12.83
CA LEU A 163 8.34 -5.45 -11.48
C LEU A 163 9.15 -6.61 -10.92
N SER A 164 10.36 -6.32 -10.44
CA SER A 164 11.13 -7.24 -9.61
C SER A 164 11.44 -6.58 -8.28
N ILE A 165 11.09 -7.26 -7.19
CA ILE A 165 11.41 -6.86 -5.83
C ILE A 165 12.39 -7.89 -5.29
N ILE A 166 13.56 -7.42 -4.87
CA ILE A 166 14.65 -8.28 -4.43
C ILE A 166 15.11 -7.81 -3.06
N ASN A 167 15.27 -8.73 -2.11
CA ASN A 167 15.93 -8.42 -0.85
C ASN A 167 17.43 -8.73 -0.93
N LYS A 168 18.20 -8.26 0.04
CA LYS A 168 19.60 -8.63 0.20
C LYS A 168 19.87 -8.95 1.66
N THR A 169 19.63 -10.20 2.04
CA THR A 169 19.71 -10.65 3.43
C THR A 169 21.13 -10.88 3.94
N GLN A 170 22.16 -10.28 3.33
CA GLN A 170 23.60 -10.60 3.58
C GLN A 170 24.07 -10.50 5.04
N SER A 171 23.32 -9.85 5.93
CA SER A 171 23.61 -9.84 7.37
C SER A 171 23.24 -11.15 8.09
N ASP A 172 22.48 -12.03 7.42
CA ASP A 172 21.92 -13.25 8.00
C ASP A 172 21.91 -14.37 6.94
N SER A 173 23.06 -15.01 6.71
CA SER A 173 23.28 -15.95 5.60
C SER A 173 22.36 -17.17 5.57
N ASN A 174 21.63 -17.42 6.66
CA ASN A 174 20.69 -18.53 6.78
C ASN A 174 19.24 -18.13 6.43
N TYR A 175 19.01 -16.88 6.03
CA TYR A 175 17.68 -16.34 5.76
C TYR A 175 17.64 -15.90 4.31
N ARG A 176 16.82 -16.55 3.51
CA ARG A 176 16.52 -16.15 2.14
C ARG A 176 15.10 -15.62 2.11
N TRP A 177 14.92 -14.53 1.39
CA TRP A 177 13.62 -13.92 1.21
C TRP A 177 12.92 -14.47 -0.03
N TYR A 178 11.64 -14.80 0.14
CA TYR A 178 10.78 -15.28 -0.93
C TYR A 178 9.58 -14.35 -1.07
N TRP A 179 9.28 -13.97 -2.31
CA TRP A 179 8.10 -13.18 -2.67
C TRP A 179 6.90 -14.11 -2.79
N LEU A 180 5.84 -13.84 -2.04
CA LEU A 180 4.62 -14.66 -2.10
C LEU A 180 3.93 -14.55 -3.45
N THR A 181 3.41 -15.68 -3.90
CA THR A 181 2.52 -15.74 -5.06
C THR A 181 1.12 -15.23 -4.70
N SER A 182 0.37 -14.86 -5.72
CA SER A 182 -1.02 -14.45 -5.65
C SER A 182 -1.93 -15.59 -6.09
N ALA A 183 -3.20 -15.57 -5.67
CA ALA A 183 -4.16 -16.64 -5.96
C ALA A 183 -4.58 -16.72 -7.44
N SER A 184 -4.02 -15.87 -8.28
CA SER A 184 -4.24 -15.82 -9.72
C SER A 184 -3.18 -16.63 -10.46
N GLN A 185 -3.59 -17.35 -11.50
CA GLN A 185 -2.65 -17.87 -12.48
C GLN A 185 -2.02 -16.72 -13.25
N GLY A 186 -0.71 -16.81 -13.49
CA GLY A 186 0.02 -15.68 -14.02
C GLY A 186 1.26 -16.01 -14.81
N ASN A 187 1.92 -14.94 -15.24
CA ASN A 187 3.09 -14.97 -16.12
C ASN A 187 4.34 -14.42 -15.44
N SER A 188 4.61 -14.86 -14.20
CA SER A 188 5.85 -14.53 -13.53
C SER A 188 7.06 -15.21 -14.18
N TYR A 189 8.18 -14.49 -14.15
CA TYR A 189 9.46 -14.91 -14.69
C TYR A 189 10.50 -14.99 -13.59
N TYR A 190 11.49 -15.86 -13.81
CA TYR A 190 12.61 -16.06 -12.92
C TYR A 190 13.93 -16.02 -13.68
N ARG A 191 14.98 -15.54 -13.01
CA ARG A 191 16.36 -15.70 -13.46
C ARG A 191 17.28 -16.01 -12.29
N PHE A 192 18.34 -16.77 -12.54
CA PHE A 192 19.26 -17.19 -11.49
C PHE A 192 20.39 -16.19 -11.27
N ASN A 193 20.89 -15.53 -12.32
CA ASN A 193 21.90 -14.48 -12.20
C ASN A 193 21.53 -13.18 -12.88
N GLU A 194 22.16 -12.11 -12.41
CA GLU A 194 22.16 -10.83 -13.10
C GLU A 194 22.69 -10.98 -14.53
N GLY A 195 21.99 -10.39 -15.51
CA GLY A 195 22.41 -10.41 -16.91
C GLY A 195 22.05 -11.68 -17.67
N GLU A 196 21.48 -12.70 -17.02
CA GLU A 196 20.90 -13.86 -17.70
C GLU A 196 19.53 -13.52 -18.32
N MET A 197 19.13 -14.36 -19.28
CA MET A 197 17.78 -14.35 -19.84
C MET A 197 16.78 -14.79 -18.78
N TRP A 198 15.60 -14.19 -18.82
CA TRP A 198 14.47 -14.60 -18.00
C TRP A 198 13.87 -15.91 -18.50
N THR A 199 13.49 -16.77 -17.56
CA THR A 199 12.80 -18.03 -17.82
C THR A 199 11.39 -17.95 -17.26
N GLU A 200 10.40 -18.27 -18.07
CA GLU A 200 9.00 -18.29 -17.65
C GLU A 200 8.77 -19.48 -16.71
N LEU A 201 8.20 -19.24 -15.54
CA LEU A 201 8.03 -20.31 -14.54
C LEU A 201 7.01 -21.36 -14.97
N SER A 202 5.97 -20.94 -15.69
CA SER A 202 4.91 -21.82 -16.22
C SER A 202 5.43 -22.93 -17.14
N ASN A 203 6.57 -22.70 -17.81
CA ASN A 203 7.17 -23.65 -18.74
C ASN A 203 8.01 -24.72 -18.03
N GLU A 204 8.52 -24.42 -16.84
CA GLU A 204 9.32 -25.34 -16.03
C GLU A 204 8.42 -26.21 -15.14
N ASP A 205 7.39 -25.60 -14.54
CA ASP A 205 6.33 -26.30 -13.81
C ASP A 205 5.02 -25.51 -13.88
N PRO A 206 3.95 -26.04 -14.48
CA PRO A 206 2.65 -25.38 -14.51
C PRO A 206 2.06 -25.11 -13.12
N GLU A 207 2.50 -25.83 -12.08
CA GLU A 207 2.10 -25.59 -10.69
C GLU A 207 2.75 -24.32 -10.10
N PHE A 208 3.85 -23.81 -10.72
CA PHE A 208 4.49 -22.54 -10.37
C PHE A 208 4.08 -21.39 -11.32
N ALA A 209 3.12 -21.60 -12.22
CA ALA A 209 2.51 -20.54 -13.03
C ALA A 209 1.59 -19.66 -12.18
N ALA A 210 2.20 -18.80 -11.35
CA ALA A 210 1.48 -17.93 -10.44
C ALA A 210 1.89 -16.47 -10.67
N GLU A 211 0.93 -15.58 -10.44
CA GLU A 211 1.21 -14.16 -10.23
C GLU A 211 1.97 -13.96 -8.91
N LEU A 212 2.70 -12.87 -8.77
CA LEU A 212 3.33 -12.40 -7.54
C LEU A 212 2.39 -11.42 -6.85
N ALA A 213 2.23 -11.55 -5.53
CA ALA A 213 1.33 -10.69 -4.77
C ALA A 213 1.97 -9.31 -4.54
N PHE A 214 1.42 -8.29 -5.20
CA PHE A 214 1.77 -6.88 -4.97
C PHE A 214 0.64 -5.93 -5.36
N GLN A 215 0.73 -4.72 -4.85
CA GLN A 215 -0.15 -3.60 -5.21
C GLN A 215 0.68 -2.36 -5.51
N LEU A 216 0.23 -1.61 -6.52
CA LEU A 216 0.77 -0.31 -6.87
C LEU A 216 -0.28 0.73 -6.51
N ASN A 217 0.15 1.78 -5.82
CA ASN A 217 -0.76 2.80 -5.30
C ASN A 217 -0.31 4.21 -5.69
N ASP A 218 -1.29 5.12 -5.79
CA ASP A 218 -1.11 6.56 -6.00
C ASP A 218 -1.69 7.36 -4.82
N ASP A 219 -0.79 7.88 -4.00
CA ASP A 219 -1.08 8.71 -2.82
C ASP A 219 -1.38 10.16 -3.21
N SER A 220 -1.10 10.57 -4.46
CA SER A 220 -1.28 11.95 -4.92
C SER A 220 -2.75 12.33 -5.12
N THR A 221 -3.63 11.33 -5.22
CA THR A 221 -5.08 11.52 -5.35
C THR A 221 -5.79 11.83 -4.04
N GLN A 222 -5.06 11.94 -2.92
CA GLN A 222 -5.62 12.34 -1.62
C GLN A 222 -6.00 13.82 -1.58
N VAL A 223 -7.13 14.15 -2.20
CA VAL A 223 -7.85 15.39 -1.91
C VAL A 223 -8.61 15.17 -0.59
N PRO A 224 -8.31 15.91 0.50
CA PRO A 224 -9.11 15.83 1.71
C PRO A 224 -10.57 16.10 1.35
N GLU A 225 -11.46 15.14 1.61
CA GLU A 225 -12.88 15.36 1.36
C GLU A 225 -13.31 16.62 2.12
N PRO A 226 -13.89 17.61 1.43
CA PRO A 226 -14.22 18.88 2.06
C PRO A 226 -15.50 18.73 2.90
N ALA A 227 -15.43 17.99 4.00
CA ALA A 227 -16.37 18.17 5.12
C ALA A 227 -16.38 19.64 5.58
N SER A 228 -15.28 20.38 5.32
CA SER A 228 -15.12 21.81 5.56
C SER A 228 -15.97 22.73 4.68
N VAL A 229 -16.30 22.35 3.44
CA VAL A 229 -17.01 23.24 2.49
C VAL A 229 -18.52 23.25 2.78
N PHE A 230 -19.11 22.11 3.14
CA PHE A 230 -20.50 22.06 3.58
C PHE A 230 -20.72 22.67 4.98
N GLY A 231 -19.73 22.56 5.88
CA GLY A 231 -19.77 23.21 7.19
C GLY A 231 -19.78 24.74 7.12
N LEU A 232 -19.01 25.33 6.20
CA LEU A 232 -18.98 26.79 5.99
C LEU A 232 -20.23 27.33 5.27
N LEU A 233 -20.82 26.56 4.34
CA LEU A 233 -22.08 26.94 3.68
C LEU A 233 -23.26 26.93 4.66
N ALA A 234 -23.28 25.98 5.61
CA ALA A 234 -24.32 25.88 6.62
C ALA A 234 -24.28 27.06 7.61
N LEU A 235 -23.09 27.59 7.96
CA LEU A 235 -22.94 28.77 8.82
C LEU A 235 -23.34 30.08 8.11
N GLY A 236 -23.20 30.16 6.79
CA GLY A 236 -23.62 31.33 6.00
C GLY A 236 -25.14 31.50 5.88
N ALA A 237 -25.93 30.41 5.98
CA ALA A 237 -27.38 30.45 5.80
C ALA A 237 -28.16 30.94 7.03
N PHE A 238 -27.58 30.90 8.24
CA PHE A 238 -28.26 31.35 9.46
C PHE A 238 -28.08 32.85 9.76
N GLY A 239 -27.20 33.57 9.04
CA GLY A 239 -26.91 34.99 9.26
C GLY A 239 -27.90 35.99 8.64
N SER A 240 -28.74 35.56 7.69
CA SER A 240 -29.53 36.47 6.84
C SER A 240 -31.04 36.52 7.16
N GLY A 241 -31.49 35.87 8.23
CA GLY A 241 -32.91 35.61 8.50
C GLY A 241 -33.66 36.52 9.47
N SER A 242 -33.04 37.57 10.02
CA SER A 242 -33.69 38.40 11.06
C SER A 242 -33.73 39.89 10.73
N VAL A 243 -34.33 40.22 9.58
CA VAL A 243 -34.96 41.53 9.37
C VAL A 243 -36.30 41.29 8.68
N LEU A 244 -37.40 41.49 9.41
CA LEU A 244 -38.81 41.74 9.01
C LEU A 244 -39.67 41.30 10.22
N LYS A 245 -40.60 42.06 10.81
CA LYS A 245 -41.34 43.24 10.36
C LYS A 245 -42.02 43.87 11.60
N ARG A 246 -41.90 45.19 11.76
CA ARG A 246 -42.66 46.03 12.69
C ARG A 246 -44.14 46.12 12.27
N ASN A 247 -45.06 46.14 13.26
CA ASN A 247 -46.05 47.20 13.56
C ASN A 247 -47.47 46.75 13.97
N CYS A 248 -47.86 47.35 15.11
CA CYS A 248 -49.17 47.90 15.51
C CYS A 248 -50.47 47.11 15.26
N LYS A 249 -51.12 46.75 16.37
CA LYS A 249 -52.58 46.78 16.46
C LYS A 249 -53.03 47.75 17.55
N ARG A 250 -53.68 48.83 17.08
CA ARG A 250 -54.56 49.72 17.86
C ARG A 250 -55.97 49.13 17.74
N LYS A 251 -56.67 48.89 18.85
CA LYS A 251 -58.14 48.78 18.83
C LYS A 251 -58.73 49.46 20.06
N SER A 252 -59.85 50.12 19.78
CA SER A 252 -60.75 50.96 20.59
C SER A 252 -61.25 50.28 21.85
#